data_AF-A0A2E0UQU0-F1
#
_entry.id   AF-A0A2E0UQU0-F1
#
_cell.length_a   1.000
_cell.length_b   1.000
_cell.length_c   1.000
_cell.angle_alpha   90.00
_cell.angle_beta   90.00
_cell.angle_gamma   90.00
#
_symmetry.space_group_name_H-M   'P 1'
#
loop_
_entity.id
_entity.type
_entity.pdbx_description
1 polymer ?
#
loop_
_entity_poly.entity_id
_entity_poly.type
_entity_poly.pdbx_seq_one_letter_code
_entity_poly.pdbx_strand_id
1 'polypeptide(L)'
;MIEKVTALILRENEDQKEILTFKHPTAGRQLPAGTVEENEQPESALLREIKEETGLTRIEIVKKLGEVISFTKEDEFILLKPVRFYAWPVQRAARVGPLFTRGFRVTLIERKAGFMKVVYKDIDFNQDPPKELSKVEGWLPGELLTREFTRHFYLVHVLENTKTSWKQNSDLGHVFQLEWVSLDPKPELIGEQGDWLDYLEGI
;
A
#
# COMPACT_ATOMS: atom_id res chain seq x y z
N MET A 1 -5.24 -4.81 15.21
CA MET A 1 -4.01 -4.15 14.72
C MET A 1 -3.94 -4.31 13.21
N ILE A 2 -3.43 -3.29 12.51
CA ILE A 2 -3.06 -3.38 11.10
C ILE A 2 -1.56 -3.47 11.02
N GLU A 3 -1.07 -4.40 10.20
CA GLU A 3 0.33 -4.50 9.84
C GLU A 3 0.45 -4.27 8.33
N LYS A 4 1.54 -3.63 7.92
CA LYS A 4 1.89 -3.35 6.54
C LYS A 4 3.33 -3.76 6.30
N VAL A 5 3.63 -4.10 5.05
CA VAL A 5 4.97 -4.52 4.64
C VAL A 5 5.43 -3.66 3.47
N THR A 6 6.72 -3.41 3.41
CA THR A 6 7.40 -2.73 2.30
C THR A 6 8.62 -3.54 1.89
N ALA A 7 8.73 -3.81 0.59
CA ALA A 7 9.88 -4.50 0.01
C ALA A 7 10.86 -3.49 -0.57
N LEU A 8 12.09 -3.49 -0.04
CA LEU A 8 13.23 -2.80 -0.63
C LEU A 8 14.00 -3.84 -1.45
N ILE A 9 13.58 -4.00 -2.71
CA ILE A 9 14.10 -5.03 -3.62
C ILE A 9 15.29 -4.46 -4.39
N LEU A 10 16.47 -5.00 -4.15
CA LEU A 10 17.72 -4.53 -4.74
C LEU A 10 18.26 -5.49 -5.79
N ARG A 11 19.00 -4.93 -6.76
CA ARG A 11 19.94 -5.66 -7.61
C ARG A 11 21.21 -4.86 -7.81
N GLU A 12 22.28 -5.57 -8.17
CA GLU A 12 23.52 -4.97 -8.65
C GLU A 12 23.57 -5.02 -10.18
N ASN A 13 23.94 -3.91 -10.80
CA ASN A 13 24.10 -3.78 -12.24
C ASN A 13 25.36 -2.93 -12.54
N GLU A 14 26.39 -3.54 -13.11
CA GLU A 14 27.65 -2.85 -13.48
C GLU A 14 28.20 -1.94 -12.35
N ASP A 15 28.30 -2.48 -11.13
CA ASP A 15 28.72 -1.79 -9.89
C ASP A 15 27.77 -0.71 -9.35
N GLN A 16 26.58 -0.54 -9.94
CA GLN A 16 25.52 0.32 -9.43
C GLN A 16 24.45 -0.49 -8.69
N LYS A 17 24.06 -0.01 -7.50
CA LYS A 17 22.90 -0.54 -6.77
C LYS A 17 21.63 0.08 -7.34
N GLU A 18 20.70 -0.76 -7.76
CA GLU A 18 19.40 -0.34 -8.26
C GLU A 18 18.29 -0.90 -7.36
N ILE A 19 17.18 -0.15 -7.27
CA ILE A 19 15.98 -0.56 -6.55
C ILE A 19 14.81 -0.74 -7.52
N LEU A 20 13.98 -1.75 -7.28
CA LEU A 20 12.78 -1.96 -8.07
C LEU A 20 11.68 -1.01 -7.62
N THR A 21 11.16 -0.24 -8.56
CA THR A 21 9.99 0.63 -8.35
C THR A 21 8.93 0.34 -9.39
N PHE A 22 7.71 0.82 -9.16
CA PHE A 22 6.67 0.84 -10.16
C PHE A 22 6.01 2.21 -10.27
N LYS A 23 5.54 2.58 -11.46
CA LYS A 23 4.70 3.75 -11.68
C LYS A 23 3.24 3.32 -11.65
N HIS A 24 2.50 3.84 -10.68
CA HIS A 24 1.06 3.66 -10.59
C HIS A 24 0.36 4.53 -11.65
N PRO A 25 -0.65 4.01 -12.37
CA PRO A 25 -1.36 4.77 -13.41
C PRO A 25 -1.95 6.11 -12.95
N THR A 26 -2.16 6.25 -11.65
CA THR A 26 -2.81 7.40 -11.00
C THR A 26 -2.05 7.94 -9.79
N ALA A 27 -0.88 7.40 -9.42
CA ALA A 27 -0.26 7.71 -8.12
C ALA A 27 1.28 7.64 -8.12
N GLY A 28 1.92 8.28 -9.09
CA GLY A 28 3.38 8.46 -9.10
C GLY A 28 4.20 7.17 -9.02
N ARG A 29 5.47 7.29 -8.61
CA ARG A 29 6.43 6.18 -8.44
C ARG A 29 6.38 5.66 -7.00
N GLN A 30 6.34 4.34 -6.85
CA GLN A 30 6.16 3.63 -5.58
C GLN A 30 7.07 2.41 -5.48
N LEU A 31 7.25 1.95 -4.24
CA LEU A 31 7.87 0.68 -3.87
C LEU A 31 6.79 -0.38 -3.66
N PRO A 32 7.09 -1.67 -3.92
CA PRO A 32 6.17 -2.75 -3.61
C PRO A 32 5.83 -2.80 -2.11
N ALA A 33 4.54 -2.74 -1.78
CA ALA A 33 4.09 -2.60 -0.42
C ALA A 33 2.62 -2.98 -0.27
N GLY A 34 2.25 -3.55 0.87
CA GLY A 34 0.88 -4.00 1.07
C GLY A 34 0.47 -4.20 2.50
N THR A 35 -0.70 -4.81 2.68
CA THR A 35 -1.31 -5.03 3.99
C THR A 35 -1.16 -6.50 4.37
N VAL A 36 -0.79 -6.75 5.63
CA VAL A 36 -0.78 -8.11 6.18
C VAL A 36 -2.23 -8.52 6.48
N GLU A 37 -2.66 -9.62 5.86
CA GLU A 37 -4.00 -10.16 6.04
C GLU A 37 -4.19 -10.83 7.40
N GLU A 38 -5.44 -11.08 7.78
CA GLU A 38 -5.72 -11.76 9.04
C GLU A 38 -5.10 -13.17 9.06
N ASN A 39 -4.32 -13.46 10.10
CA ASN A 39 -3.58 -14.72 10.28
C ASN A 39 -2.46 -14.96 9.25
N GLU A 40 -2.04 -13.92 8.51
CA GLU A 40 -0.87 -13.94 7.63
C GLU A 40 0.39 -13.50 8.40
N GLN A 41 1.53 -14.14 8.14
CA GLN A 41 2.81 -13.65 8.67
C GLN A 41 3.33 -12.49 7.80
N PRO A 42 3.99 -11.47 8.37
CA PRO A 42 4.53 -10.35 7.60
C PRO A 42 5.40 -10.78 6.41
N GLU A 43 6.28 -11.78 6.57
CA GLU A 43 7.11 -12.28 5.48
C GLU A 43 6.27 -12.94 4.38
N SER A 44 5.18 -13.65 4.73
CA SER A 44 4.27 -14.23 3.74
C SER A 44 3.52 -13.15 2.97
N ALA A 45 3.05 -12.11 3.67
CA ALA A 45 2.43 -10.95 3.04
C ALA A 45 3.41 -10.26 2.09
N LEU A 46 4.66 -10.07 2.50
CA LEU A 46 5.69 -9.46 1.68
C LEU A 46 5.89 -10.23 0.37
N LEU A 47 6.02 -11.56 0.42
CA LEU A 47 6.19 -12.39 -0.77
C LEU A 47 4.96 -12.33 -1.69
N ARG A 48 3.76 -12.33 -1.12
CA ARG A 48 2.50 -12.21 -1.87
C ARG A 48 2.42 -10.88 -2.61
N GLU A 49 2.62 -9.77 -1.91
CA GLU A 49 2.54 -8.42 -2.47
C GLU A 49 3.60 -8.21 -3.55
N ILE A 50 4.84 -8.68 -3.34
CA ILE A 50 5.88 -8.63 -4.38
C ILE A 50 5.41 -9.37 -5.63
N LYS A 51 4.84 -10.57 -5.49
CA LYS A 51 4.34 -11.33 -6.64
C LYS A 51 3.18 -10.63 -7.35
N GLU A 52 2.22 -10.10 -6.61
CA GLU A 52 1.04 -9.43 -7.16
C GLU A 52 1.43 -8.15 -7.92
N GLU A 53 2.27 -7.30 -7.32
CA GLU A 53 2.63 -5.98 -7.86
C GLU A 53 3.76 -6.02 -8.88
N THR A 54 4.68 -6.99 -8.78
CA THR A 54 5.88 -7.06 -9.62
C THR A 54 5.94 -8.27 -10.54
N GLY A 55 5.20 -9.34 -10.24
CA GLY A 55 5.30 -10.61 -10.97
C GLY A 55 6.56 -11.42 -10.64
N LEU A 56 7.46 -10.92 -9.78
CA LEU A 56 8.65 -11.66 -9.36
C LEU A 56 8.27 -12.84 -8.46
N THR A 57 8.95 -13.95 -8.65
CA THR A 57 8.69 -15.20 -7.91
C THR A 57 9.95 -15.84 -7.35
N ARG A 58 11.12 -15.51 -7.91
CA ARG A 58 12.41 -16.02 -7.46
C ARG A 58 13.16 -14.92 -6.74
N ILE A 59 12.83 -14.76 -5.47
CA ILE A 59 13.39 -13.75 -4.59
C ILE A 59 13.85 -14.38 -3.27
N GLU A 60 14.70 -13.66 -2.56
CA GLU A 60 15.18 -14.00 -1.22
C GLU A 60 14.96 -12.82 -0.28
N ILE A 61 14.29 -13.06 0.84
CA ILE A 61 14.25 -12.09 1.94
C ILE A 61 15.59 -12.18 2.66
N VAL A 62 16.43 -11.16 2.52
CA VAL A 62 17.77 -11.13 3.12
C VAL A 62 17.68 -10.88 4.62
N LYS A 63 16.92 -9.86 5.02
CA LYS A 63 16.64 -9.54 6.44
C LYS A 63 15.51 -8.53 6.58
N LYS A 64 14.90 -8.49 7.77
CA LYS A 64 14.08 -7.38 8.23
C LYS A 64 15.00 -6.21 8.61
N LEU A 65 14.76 -5.05 8.03
CA LEU A 65 15.53 -3.83 8.26
C LEU A 65 15.03 -3.05 9.48
N GLY A 66 13.73 -3.13 9.75
CA GLY A 66 13.12 -2.51 10.91
C GLY A 66 11.60 -2.50 10.82
N GLU A 67 11.00 -1.83 11.79
CA GLU A 67 9.57 -1.55 11.80
C GLU A 67 9.29 -0.21 12.48
N VAL A 68 8.17 0.39 12.13
CA VAL A 68 7.70 1.65 12.72
C VAL A 68 6.22 1.56 13.01
N ILE A 69 5.82 2.03 14.20
CA ILE A 69 4.41 2.28 14.52
C ILE A 69 4.06 3.66 13.99
N SER A 70 3.03 3.74 13.16
CA SER A 70 2.58 4.96 12.51
C SER A 70 1.10 5.20 12.77
N PHE A 71 0.71 6.46 12.64
CA PHE A 71 -0.68 6.89 12.75
C PHE A 71 -1.08 7.62 11.48
N THR A 72 -2.30 7.37 11.01
CA THR A 72 -2.92 8.20 9.98
C THR A 72 -3.21 9.62 10.49
N LYS A 73 -3.52 10.53 9.56
CA LYS A 73 -4.06 11.87 9.90
C LYS A 73 -5.32 11.75 10.77
N GLU A 74 -5.70 12.86 11.40
CA GLU A 74 -6.78 12.87 12.41
C GLU A 74 -8.13 12.35 11.87
N ASP A 75 -8.43 12.68 10.62
CA ASP A 75 -9.65 12.34 9.92
C ASP A 75 -9.52 11.09 9.03
N GLU A 76 -8.31 10.57 8.81
CA GLU A 76 -8.08 9.35 8.03
C GLU A 76 -8.08 8.12 8.94
N PHE A 77 -8.74 7.05 8.51
CA PHE A 77 -8.79 5.77 9.22
C PHE A 77 -8.53 4.61 8.25
N ILE A 78 -8.11 3.47 8.80
CA ILE A 78 -7.84 2.23 8.09
C ILE A 78 -8.90 1.19 8.46
N LEU A 79 -9.44 0.50 7.45
CA LEU A 79 -10.37 -0.61 7.65
C LEU A 79 -9.66 -1.83 8.25
N LEU A 80 -10.18 -2.33 9.37
CA LEU A 80 -9.70 -3.54 10.03
C LEU A 80 -10.13 -4.82 9.34
N LYS A 81 -11.26 -4.81 8.62
CA LYS A 81 -11.85 -5.99 7.98
C LYS A 81 -12.55 -5.62 6.69
N PRO A 82 -12.74 -6.58 5.76
CA PRO A 82 -13.58 -6.35 4.60
C PRO A 82 -15.00 -5.94 4.98
N VAL A 83 -15.53 -4.87 4.38
CA VAL A 83 -16.86 -4.33 4.70
C VAL A 83 -17.50 -3.61 3.51
N ARG A 84 -18.82 -3.74 3.38
CA ARG A 84 -19.65 -2.81 2.60
C ARG A 84 -20.27 -1.78 3.54
N PHE A 85 -20.23 -0.52 3.16
CA PHE A 85 -20.81 0.53 4.00
C PHE A 85 -22.34 0.38 4.12
N TYR A 86 -22.90 0.92 5.19
CA TYR A 86 -24.33 1.00 5.42
C TYR A 86 -24.88 2.35 4.93
N ALA A 87 -26.09 2.37 4.38
CA ALA A 87 -26.78 3.60 4.01
C ALA A 87 -27.17 4.47 5.23
N TRP A 88 -27.24 3.88 6.42
CA TRP A 88 -27.66 4.52 7.67
C TRP A 88 -26.92 3.89 8.87
N PRO A 89 -26.72 4.58 10.02
CA PRO A 89 -25.96 4.07 11.17
C PRO A 89 -26.75 3.04 11.98
N VAL A 90 -27.17 1.95 11.34
CA VAL A 90 -27.81 0.78 11.95
C VAL A 90 -27.43 -0.48 11.17
N GLN A 91 -27.17 -1.59 11.86
CA GLN A 91 -26.70 -2.84 11.24
C GLN A 91 -27.69 -3.46 10.23
N ARG A 92 -28.98 -3.11 10.35
CA ARG A 92 -30.03 -3.58 9.43
C ARG A 92 -30.20 -2.73 8.16
N ALA A 93 -29.46 -1.62 8.04
CA ALA A 93 -29.56 -0.76 6.86
C ALA A 93 -29.06 -1.47 5.61
N ALA A 94 -29.57 -1.04 4.46
CA ALA A 94 -29.06 -1.48 3.16
C ALA A 94 -27.56 -1.19 3.04
N ARG A 95 -26.85 -2.06 2.32
CA ARG A 95 -25.44 -1.88 2.01
C ARG A 95 -25.27 -1.03 0.76
N VAL A 96 -24.24 -0.21 0.74
CA VAL A 96 -23.88 0.68 -0.38
C VAL A 96 -22.42 0.50 -0.77
N GLY A 97 -22.12 0.74 -2.04
CA GLY A 97 -20.77 0.65 -2.57
C GLY A 97 -20.24 -0.77 -2.76
N PRO A 98 -18.99 -0.90 -3.25
CA PRO A 98 -18.30 -2.19 -3.39
C PRO A 98 -17.93 -2.77 -2.02
N LEU A 99 -17.40 -4.00 -2.03
CA LEU A 99 -16.73 -4.55 -0.86
C LEU A 99 -15.34 -3.89 -0.75
N PHE A 100 -15.13 -3.10 0.30
CA PHE A 100 -13.82 -2.55 0.61
C PHE A 100 -13.04 -3.58 1.43
N THR A 101 -11.76 -3.78 1.12
CA THR A 101 -10.92 -4.78 1.79
C THR A 101 -10.22 -4.19 3.02
N ARG A 102 -9.60 -5.07 3.81
CA ARG A 102 -8.76 -4.70 4.95
C ARG A 102 -7.61 -3.80 4.47
N GLY A 103 -7.18 -2.86 5.31
CA GLY A 103 -6.04 -1.99 5.00
C GLY A 103 -6.35 -0.77 4.15
N PHE A 104 -7.56 -0.66 3.59
CA PHE A 104 -8.02 0.52 2.85
C PHE A 104 -8.17 1.73 3.75
N ARG A 105 -7.78 2.90 3.23
CA ARG A 105 -7.94 4.19 3.91
C ARG A 105 -9.29 4.82 3.56
N VAL A 106 -9.92 5.43 4.56
CA VAL A 106 -11.17 6.18 4.44
C VAL A 106 -11.09 7.47 5.26
N THR A 107 -11.79 8.52 4.85
CA THR A 107 -11.86 9.79 5.59
C THR A 107 -13.16 9.88 6.37
N LEU A 108 -13.08 10.29 7.64
CA LEU A 108 -14.22 10.51 8.51
C LEU A 108 -15.01 11.75 8.09
N ILE A 109 -16.34 11.61 8.01
CA ILE A 109 -17.28 12.72 7.82
C ILE A 109 -17.95 13.07 9.15
N GLU A 110 -18.58 12.08 9.79
CA GLU A 110 -19.35 12.31 11.03
C GLU A 110 -19.43 11.04 11.90
N ARG A 111 -19.78 11.22 13.18
CA ARG A 111 -19.94 10.14 14.16
C ARG A 111 -21.37 10.12 14.69
N LYS A 112 -22.01 8.96 14.76
CA LYS A 112 -23.37 8.81 15.28
C LYS A 112 -23.63 7.41 15.84
N ALA A 113 -24.04 7.35 17.11
CA ALA A 113 -24.51 6.11 17.77
C ALA A 113 -23.56 4.89 17.60
N GLY A 114 -22.24 5.08 17.78
CA GLY A 114 -21.24 4.01 17.60
C GLY A 114 -20.86 3.72 16.15
N PHE A 115 -21.52 4.33 15.18
CA PHE A 115 -21.13 4.32 13.77
C PHE A 115 -20.35 5.57 13.41
N MET A 116 -19.54 5.44 12.37
CA MET A 116 -18.81 6.51 11.71
C MET A 116 -19.25 6.56 10.26
N LYS A 117 -19.65 7.73 9.77
CA LYS A 117 -19.84 7.96 8.34
C LYS A 117 -18.48 8.30 7.76
N VAL A 118 -18.09 7.60 6.72
CA VAL A 118 -16.82 7.79 6.05
C VAL A 118 -17.02 7.99 4.56
N VAL A 119 -15.97 8.49 3.90
CA VAL A 119 -15.85 8.53 2.46
C VAL A 119 -14.58 7.80 2.03
N TYR A 120 -14.73 6.93 1.03
CA TYR A 120 -13.63 6.45 0.21
C TYR A 120 -13.60 7.29 -1.07
N LYS A 121 -12.41 7.72 -1.49
CA LYS A 121 -12.20 8.42 -2.76
C LYS A 121 -11.13 7.70 -3.56
N ASP A 122 -11.43 7.45 -4.81
CA ASP A 122 -10.44 7.07 -5.81
C ASP A 122 -10.00 8.35 -6.53
N ILE A 123 -8.71 8.66 -6.49
CA ILE A 123 -8.15 9.94 -6.94
C ILE A 123 -6.99 9.67 -7.88
N ASP A 124 -6.98 10.39 -8.99
CA ASP A 124 -5.86 10.49 -9.90
C ASP A 124 -4.93 11.64 -9.52
N PHE A 125 -3.81 11.29 -8.90
CA PHE A 125 -2.72 12.19 -8.51
C PHE A 125 -1.75 12.50 -9.64
N ASN A 126 -1.90 11.91 -10.83
CA ASN A 126 -1.08 12.25 -11.99
C ASN A 126 -1.58 13.50 -12.74
N GLN A 127 -2.68 14.12 -12.27
CA GLN A 127 -3.22 15.39 -12.76
C GLN A 127 -3.02 16.51 -11.74
N ASP A 128 -2.85 17.74 -12.22
CA ASP A 128 -2.77 18.95 -11.38
C ASP A 128 -3.93 19.92 -11.71
N PRO A 129 -4.91 20.12 -10.80
CA PRO A 129 -5.03 19.48 -9.49
C PRO A 129 -5.44 18.00 -9.59
N PRO A 130 -5.21 17.18 -8.53
CA PRO A 130 -5.64 15.79 -8.50
C PRO A 130 -7.13 15.62 -8.81
N LYS A 131 -7.46 14.64 -9.65
CA LYS A 131 -8.82 14.42 -10.15
C LYS A 131 -9.52 13.30 -9.39
N GLU A 132 -10.65 13.59 -8.76
CA GLU A 132 -11.51 12.55 -8.17
C GLU A 132 -12.12 11.69 -9.30
N LEU A 133 -11.82 10.39 -9.30
CA LEU A 133 -12.33 9.41 -10.25
C LEU A 133 -13.67 8.84 -9.77
N SER A 134 -13.75 8.51 -8.48
CA SER A 134 -14.98 8.07 -7.85
C SER A 134 -14.98 8.37 -6.36
N LYS A 135 -16.18 8.42 -5.77
CA LYS A 135 -16.35 8.50 -4.32
C LYS A 135 -17.50 7.63 -3.85
N VAL A 136 -17.35 7.06 -2.67
CA VAL A 136 -18.37 6.27 -2.01
C VAL A 136 -18.44 6.70 -0.55
N GLU A 137 -19.63 7.12 -0.13
CA GLU A 137 -19.92 7.44 1.26
C GLU A 137 -20.78 6.36 1.90
N GLY A 138 -20.62 6.18 3.21
CA GLY A 138 -21.55 5.40 4.00
C GLY A 138 -21.10 5.23 5.43
N TRP A 139 -21.92 4.52 6.19
CA TRP A 139 -21.71 4.28 7.61
C TRP A 139 -21.02 2.94 7.85
N LEU A 140 -20.28 2.81 8.94
CA LEU A 140 -19.80 1.54 9.49
C LEU A 140 -19.58 1.65 11.00
N PRO A 141 -19.63 0.53 11.75
CA PRO A 141 -19.24 0.53 13.16
C PRO A 141 -17.83 1.08 13.34
N GLY A 142 -17.65 2.01 14.29
CA GLY A 142 -16.34 2.63 14.53
C GLY A 142 -15.27 1.64 14.99
N GLU A 143 -15.66 0.52 15.59
CA GLU A 143 -14.77 -0.58 16.00
C GLU A 143 -14.06 -1.28 14.83
N LEU A 144 -14.52 -1.05 13.59
CA LEU A 144 -13.89 -1.58 12.37
C LEU A 144 -12.81 -0.64 11.81
N LEU A 145 -12.52 0.46 12.50
CA LEU A 145 -11.57 1.48 12.07
C LEU A 145 -10.43 1.60 13.08
N THR A 146 -9.22 1.79 12.56
CA THR A 146 -8.04 2.16 13.34
C THR A 146 -7.32 3.33 12.69
N ARG A 147 -6.54 4.07 13.47
CA ARG A 147 -5.55 5.03 12.94
C ARG A 147 -4.12 4.50 13.04
N GLU A 148 -3.91 3.58 13.95
CA GLU A 148 -2.61 2.97 14.25
C GLU A 148 -2.36 1.77 13.34
N PHE A 149 -1.15 1.71 12.81
CA PHE A 149 -0.64 0.56 12.07
C PHE A 149 0.88 0.43 12.25
N THR A 150 1.39 -0.79 12.16
CA THR A 150 2.84 -1.05 12.12
C THR A 150 3.25 -1.30 10.67
N ARG A 151 4.35 -0.69 10.23
CA ARG A 151 4.95 -0.98 8.93
C ARG A 151 6.31 -1.65 9.12
N HIS A 152 6.51 -2.78 8.46
CA HIS A 152 7.75 -3.54 8.46
C HIS A 152 8.50 -3.35 7.14
N PHE A 153 9.81 -3.20 7.22
CA PHE A 153 10.69 -3.00 6.07
C PHE A 153 11.61 -4.19 5.91
N TYR A 154 11.72 -4.70 4.68
CA TYR A 154 12.52 -5.87 4.37
C TYR A 154 13.45 -5.60 3.20
N LEU A 155 14.71 -6.02 3.36
CA LEU A 155 15.65 -6.10 2.25
C LEU A 155 15.40 -7.40 1.50
N VAL A 156 15.22 -7.29 0.19
CA VAL A 156 14.94 -8.42 -0.70
C VAL A 156 15.93 -8.40 -1.85
N HIS A 157 16.47 -9.57 -2.18
CA HIS A 157 17.28 -9.76 -3.38
C HIS A 157 16.48 -10.50 -4.45
N VAL A 158 16.65 -10.08 -5.69
CA VAL A 158 16.11 -10.80 -6.85
C VAL A 158 17.10 -11.87 -7.30
N LEU A 159 16.64 -13.11 -7.43
CA LEU A 159 17.44 -14.26 -7.85
C LEU A 159 17.19 -14.66 -9.31
N GLU A 160 16.34 -13.91 -10.01
CA GLU A 160 16.03 -14.11 -11.42
C GLU A 160 16.52 -12.95 -12.30
N ASN A 161 16.89 -13.28 -13.53
CA ASN A 161 17.25 -12.29 -14.53
C ASN A 161 15.99 -11.53 -14.94
N THR A 162 16.01 -10.22 -14.71
CA THR A 162 14.91 -9.32 -15.04
C THR A 162 15.31 -8.39 -16.17
N LYS A 163 14.32 -7.96 -16.97
CA LYS A 163 14.50 -6.78 -17.84
C LYS A 163 14.69 -5.54 -16.98
N THR A 164 15.28 -4.49 -17.54
CA THR A 164 15.37 -3.18 -16.85
C THR A 164 13.99 -2.60 -16.54
N SER A 165 12.97 -2.91 -17.35
CA SER A 165 11.59 -2.53 -17.12
C SER A 165 10.60 -3.53 -17.69
N TRP A 166 9.42 -3.63 -17.09
CA TRP A 166 8.31 -4.48 -17.57
C TRP A 166 6.97 -3.98 -17.06
N LYS A 167 5.87 -4.59 -17.52
CA LYS A 167 4.51 -4.29 -17.06
C LYS A 167 3.97 -5.47 -16.26
N GLN A 168 3.23 -5.16 -15.20
CA GLN A 168 2.53 -6.15 -14.39
C GLN A 168 1.07 -5.72 -14.20
N ASN A 169 0.14 -6.67 -14.33
CA ASN A 169 -1.25 -6.45 -13.95
C ASN A 169 -1.38 -6.71 -12.46
N SER A 170 -1.74 -5.69 -11.69
CA SER A 170 -2.07 -5.82 -10.28
C SER A 170 -3.48 -6.36 -10.08
N ASP A 171 -3.74 -6.88 -8.88
CA ASP A 171 -5.01 -7.51 -8.51
C ASP A 171 -6.21 -6.53 -8.50
N LEU A 172 -5.93 -5.22 -8.49
CA LEU A 172 -6.95 -4.17 -8.59
C LEU A 172 -7.22 -3.72 -10.04
N GLY A 173 -6.71 -4.46 -11.03
CA GLY A 173 -6.92 -4.17 -12.45
C GLY A 173 -6.07 -3.01 -12.99
N HIS A 174 -5.16 -2.47 -12.18
CA HIS A 174 -4.19 -1.49 -12.64
C HIS A 174 -3.00 -2.18 -13.30
N VAL A 175 -2.47 -1.56 -14.36
CA VAL A 175 -1.23 -2.00 -15.01
C VAL A 175 -0.08 -1.15 -14.46
N PHE A 176 0.80 -1.78 -13.69
CA PHE A 176 1.98 -1.13 -13.14
C PHE A 176 3.13 -1.20 -14.14
N GLN A 177 3.81 -0.07 -14.34
CA GLN A 177 5.05 -0.01 -15.11
C GLN A 177 6.23 -0.10 -14.15
N LEU A 178 6.86 -1.27 -14.11
CA LEU A 178 8.04 -1.54 -13.29
C LEU A 178 9.31 -1.08 -13.96
N GLU A 179 10.24 -0.60 -13.14
CA GLU A 179 11.53 -0.08 -13.56
C GLU A 179 12.55 -0.20 -12.42
N TRP A 180 13.71 -0.74 -12.76
CA TRP A 180 14.90 -0.63 -11.92
C TRP A 180 15.47 0.78 -12.05
N VAL A 181 15.65 1.45 -10.92
CA VAL A 181 16.17 2.81 -10.85
C VAL A 181 17.43 2.85 -9.99
N SER A 182 18.38 3.70 -10.36
CA SER A 182 19.57 3.96 -9.55
C SER A 182 19.17 4.41 -8.14
N LEU A 183 19.88 3.91 -7.13
CA LEU A 183 19.81 4.43 -5.77
C LEU A 183 20.74 5.64 -5.53
N ASP A 184 21.59 5.97 -6.50
CA ASP A 184 22.47 7.14 -6.46
C ASP A 184 22.25 8.04 -7.69
N PRO A 185 21.62 9.23 -7.52
CA PRO A 185 20.97 9.70 -6.29
C PRO A 185 19.69 8.91 -5.95
N LYS A 186 19.21 9.00 -4.69
CA LYS A 186 17.95 8.36 -4.26
C LYS A 186 16.80 8.76 -5.21
N PRO A 187 15.99 7.80 -5.72
CA PRO A 187 14.91 8.10 -6.63
C PRO A 187 13.77 8.84 -5.92
N GLU A 188 13.10 9.73 -6.65
CA GLU A 188 11.90 10.40 -6.15
C GLU A 188 10.72 9.41 -6.10
N LEU A 189 10.15 9.26 -4.90
CA LEU A 189 9.00 8.41 -4.61
C LEU A 189 7.84 9.25 -4.07
N ILE A 190 6.61 8.76 -4.21
CA ILE A 190 5.43 9.49 -3.75
C ILE A 190 5.33 9.55 -2.23
N GLY A 191 5.04 10.75 -1.70
CA GLY A 191 4.72 10.96 -0.29
C GLY A 191 5.82 10.47 0.66
N GLU A 192 5.41 9.77 1.72
CA GLU A 192 6.32 9.22 2.76
C GLU A 192 7.21 8.07 2.28
N GLN A 193 7.03 7.56 1.04
CA GLN A 193 7.82 6.43 0.57
C GLN A 193 9.29 6.78 0.32
N GLY A 194 9.60 8.05 0.05
CA GLY A 194 10.99 8.51 -0.07
C GLY A 194 11.79 8.24 1.19
N ASP A 195 11.18 8.50 2.35
CA ASP A 195 11.79 8.30 3.68
C ASP A 195 12.05 6.81 3.97
N TRP A 196 11.37 5.90 3.28
CA TRP A 196 11.59 4.45 3.46
C TRP A 196 12.95 4.00 2.94
N LEU A 197 13.57 4.76 2.04
CA LEU A 197 14.90 4.48 1.54
C LEU A 197 15.98 4.67 2.62
N ASP A 198 15.69 5.37 3.71
CA ASP A 198 16.63 5.58 4.81
C ASP A 198 16.92 4.27 5.56
N TYR A 199 16.04 3.27 5.47
CA TYR A 199 16.30 1.91 5.98
C TYR A 199 17.42 1.17 5.22
N LEU A 200 17.86 1.69 4.06
CA LEU A 200 18.99 1.17 3.30
C LEU A 200 20.33 1.80 3.72
N GLU A 201 20.33 2.84 4.56
CA GLU A 201 21.57 3.50 4.96
C GLU A 201 22.49 2.54 5.73
N GLY A 202 23.73 2.41 5.28
CA GLY A 202 24.71 1.49 5.85
C GLY A 202 24.64 0.05 5.33
N ILE A 203 23.88 -0.22 4.26
CA ILE A 203 23.88 -1.48 3.49
C ILE A 203 24.62 -1.31 2.18
#